data_AF-A0A6C0JNH7-F1
#
_entry.id   AF-A0A6C0JNH7-F1
#
_cell.length_a   1.000
_cell.length_b   1.000
_cell.length_c   1.000
_cell.angle_alpha   90.00
_cell.angle_beta   90.00
_cell.angle_gamma   90.00
#
_symmetry.space_group_name_H-M   'P 1'
#
loop_
_entity.id
_entity.type
_entity.pdbx_description
1 polymer ?
#
loop_
_entity_poly.entity_id
_entity_poly.type
_entity_poly.pdbx_seq_one_letter_code
_entity_poly.pdbx_strand_id
1 'polypeptide(L)'
;MGGGLFGTPLYLNPKCLVFSGFVLMVYWLPHPKAFAHKCVAAFLLATAAYIALAWYDYIYDCTDRLGPTLLGWMSGFFKPTEYQKKFDNLPVKYKKIVRAFDIVVLVVLVAAFIYPFYQK
;
A
#
# COMPACT_ATOMS: atom_id res chain seq x y z
N MET A 1 9.59 -9.99 -0.43
CA MET A 1 10.57 -10.86 -1.12
C MET A 1 11.03 -10.18 -2.39
N GLY A 2 12.24 -9.62 -2.38
CA GLY A 2 12.78 -8.84 -3.52
C GLY A 2 13.26 -9.67 -4.71
N GLY A 3 12.80 -10.91 -4.89
CA GLY A 3 13.19 -11.76 -6.03
C GLY A 3 14.70 -11.92 -6.21
N GLY A 4 15.48 -11.90 -5.11
CA GLY A 4 16.95 -11.96 -5.18
C GLY A 4 17.67 -10.62 -5.39
N LEU A 5 16.97 -9.50 -5.56
CA LEU A 5 17.60 -8.18 -5.83
C LEU A 5 18.40 -7.56 -4.67
N PHE A 6 18.47 -8.19 -3.50
CA PHE A 6 19.22 -7.68 -2.35
C PHE A 6 20.01 -8.79 -1.62
N GLY A 7 20.48 -9.80 -2.35
CA GLY A 7 21.30 -10.89 -1.78
C GLY A 7 20.52 -11.92 -0.95
N THR A 8 19.20 -11.85 -0.92
CA THR A 8 18.33 -12.84 -0.26
C THR A 8 18.02 -14.00 -1.22
N PRO A 9 18.07 -15.27 -0.78
CA PRO A 9 17.77 -16.42 -1.63
C PRO A 9 16.34 -16.34 -2.19
N LEU A 10 16.17 -16.76 -3.45
CA LEU A 10 14.88 -16.77 -4.14
C LEU A 10 14.03 -17.93 -3.62
N TYR A 11 13.42 -17.74 -2.46
CA TYR A 11 12.52 -18.72 -1.86
C TYR A 11 11.11 -18.55 -2.43
N LEU A 12 10.54 -19.63 -2.97
CA LEU A 12 9.17 -19.63 -3.44
C LEU A 12 8.25 -19.58 -2.22
N ASN A 13 7.64 -18.42 -1.93
CA ASN A 13 6.68 -18.31 -0.85
C ASN A 13 5.26 -18.57 -1.38
N PRO A 14 4.69 -19.78 -1.17
CA PRO A 14 3.36 -20.11 -1.66
C PRO A 14 2.30 -19.15 -1.12
N LYS A 15 2.51 -18.57 0.07
CA LYS A 15 1.59 -17.59 0.66
C LYS A 15 1.59 -16.28 -0.13
N CYS A 16 2.74 -15.85 -0.67
CA CYS A 16 2.80 -14.71 -1.58
C CYS A 16 2.13 -15.00 -2.93
N LEU A 17 2.19 -16.23 -3.43
CA LEU A 17 1.49 -16.63 -4.66
C LEU A 17 -0.03 -16.64 -4.48
N VAL A 18 -0.52 -17.14 -3.35
CA VAL A 18 -1.96 -17.07 -3.02
C VAL A 18 -2.40 -15.61 -2.89
N PHE A 19 -1.59 -14.78 -2.25
CA PHE A 19 -1.87 -13.36 -2.10
C PHE A 19 -1.87 -12.60 -3.44
N SER A 20 -0.85 -12.82 -4.29
CA SER A 20 -0.81 -12.19 -5.61
C SER A 20 -1.95 -12.69 -6.51
N GLY A 21 -2.30 -13.98 -6.42
CA GLY A 21 -3.48 -14.55 -7.07
C GLY A 21 -4.77 -13.88 -6.63
N PHE A 22 -4.95 -13.64 -5.33
CA PHE A 22 -6.10 -12.90 -4.80
C PHE A 22 -6.17 -11.46 -5.35
N VAL A 23 -5.07 -10.74 -5.34
CA VAL A 23 -5.02 -9.37 -5.89
C VAL A 23 -5.35 -9.35 -7.39
N LEU A 24 -4.86 -10.32 -8.16
CA LEU A 24 -5.20 -10.47 -9.57
C LEU A 24 -6.67 -10.79 -9.81
N MET A 25 -7.28 -11.65 -8.98
CA MET A 25 -8.72 -11.93 -9.06
C MET A 25 -9.56 -10.68 -8.82
N VAL A 26 -9.22 -9.89 -7.80
CA VAL A 26 -9.92 -8.63 -7.51
C VAL A 26 -9.69 -7.60 -8.61
N TYR A 27 -8.48 -7.57 -9.19
CA TYR A 27 -8.19 -6.71 -10.33
C TYR A 27 -9.05 -7.06 -11.55
N TRP A 28 -9.40 -8.33 -11.80
CA TRP A 28 -10.22 -8.71 -12.95
C TRP A 28 -11.74 -8.49 -12.79
N LEU A 29 -12.19 -8.00 -11.63
CA LEU A 29 -13.60 -7.64 -11.42
C LEU A 29 -14.03 -6.48 -12.34
N PRO A 30 -15.35 -6.35 -12.63
CA PRO A 30 -15.85 -5.31 -13.54
C PRO A 30 -15.39 -3.90 -13.14
N HIS A 31 -14.77 -3.21 -14.09
CA HIS A 31 -14.17 -1.89 -13.88
C HIS A 31 -15.13 -0.74 -14.20
N PRO A 32 -15.02 0.40 -13.50
CA PRO A 32 -15.75 1.61 -13.85
C PRO A 32 -15.36 2.12 -15.25
N LYS A 33 -16.31 2.73 -15.96
CA LYS A 33 -16.10 3.19 -17.35
C LYS A 33 -15.08 4.34 -17.44
N ALA A 34 -15.16 5.31 -16.52
CA ALA A 34 -14.26 6.46 -16.52
C ALA A 34 -12.84 6.07 -16.08
N PHE A 35 -11.84 6.53 -16.83
CA PHE A 35 -10.43 6.22 -16.56
C PHE A 35 -9.97 6.66 -15.16
N ALA A 36 -10.38 7.84 -14.70
CA ALA A 36 -9.99 8.34 -13.39
C ALA A 36 -10.51 7.47 -12.24
N HIS A 37 -11.74 6.94 -12.34
CA HIS A 37 -12.25 5.97 -11.37
C HIS A 37 -11.48 4.65 -11.40
N LYS A 38 -10.97 4.21 -12.56
CA LYS A 38 -10.09 3.04 -12.65
C LYS A 38 -8.78 3.28 -11.90
N CYS A 39 -8.18 4.46 -12.05
CA CYS A 39 -6.97 4.84 -11.31
C CYS A 39 -7.20 4.82 -9.79
N VAL A 40 -8.31 5.38 -9.32
CA VAL A 40 -8.67 5.38 -7.89
C VAL A 40 -8.89 3.94 -7.39
N ALA A 41 -9.63 3.11 -8.12
CA ALA A 41 -9.86 1.71 -7.75
C ALA A 41 -8.55 0.91 -7.68
N ALA A 42 -7.65 1.08 -8.66
CA ALA A 42 -6.35 0.44 -8.66
C ALA A 42 -5.48 0.91 -7.49
N PHE A 43 -5.50 2.20 -7.16
CA PHE A 43 -4.78 2.74 -6.01
C PHE A 43 -5.29 2.16 -4.68
N LEU A 44 -6.61 2.06 -4.51
CA LEU A 44 -7.22 1.46 -3.32
C LEU A 44 -6.85 -0.03 -3.20
N LEU A 45 -6.89 -0.77 -4.30
CA LEU A 45 -6.48 -2.17 -4.33
C LEU A 45 -5.00 -2.33 -3.94
N ALA A 46 -4.11 -1.50 -4.49
CA ALA A 46 -2.69 -1.51 -4.15
C ALA A 46 -2.46 -1.16 -2.67
N THR A 47 -3.18 -0.17 -2.13
CA THR A 47 -3.08 0.23 -0.73
C THR A 47 -3.59 -0.86 0.22
N ALA A 48 -4.72 -1.49 -0.11
CA ALA A 48 -5.26 -2.61 0.65
C ALA A 48 -4.30 -3.81 0.64
N ALA A 49 -3.73 -4.13 -0.52
CA ALA A 49 -2.73 -5.17 -0.63
C ALA A 49 -1.48 -4.86 0.22
N TYR A 50 -1.06 -3.61 0.22
CA TYR A 50 0.09 -3.14 0.99
C TYR A 50 -0.15 -3.23 2.51
N ILE A 51 -1.36 -2.91 2.98
CA ILE A 51 -1.75 -3.07 4.39
C ILE A 51 -1.80 -4.57 4.75
N ALA A 52 -2.38 -5.41 3.89
CA ALA A 52 -2.47 -6.85 4.12
C ALA A 52 -1.09 -7.50 4.24
N LEU A 53 -0.11 -7.07 3.43
CA LEU A 53 1.29 -7.51 3.55
C LEU A 53 1.90 -7.16 4.91
N ALA A 54 1.65 -5.95 5.42
CA ALA A 54 2.16 -5.56 6.74
C ALA A 54 1.58 -6.43 7.88
N TRP A 55 0.30 -6.79 7.80
CA TRP A 55 -0.33 -7.72 8.74
C TRP A 55 0.17 -9.14 8.59
N TYR A 56 0.39 -9.58 7.36
CA TYR A 56 0.97 -10.87 7.08
C TYR A 56 2.35 -11.03 7.73
N ASP A 57 3.24 -10.06 7.54
CA ASP A 57 4.58 -10.08 8.15
C ASP A 57 4.51 -10.15 9.69
N TYR A 58 3.53 -9.45 10.28
CA TYR A 58 3.31 -9.43 11.72
C TYR A 58 2.74 -10.74 12.26
N ILE A 59 1.72 -11.31 11.60
CA ILE A 59 1.05 -12.55 12.05
C ILE A 59 1.99 -13.75 11.95
N TYR A 60 2.80 -13.81 10.89
CA TYR A 60 3.71 -14.94 10.65
C TYR A 60 5.12 -14.73 11.20
N ASP A 61 5.34 -13.69 12.00
CA ASP A 61 6.63 -13.35 12.62
C ASP A 61 7.80 -13.44 11.63
N CYS A 62 7.66 -12.76 10.50
CA CYS A 62 8.67 -12.80 9.45
C CYS A 62 9.94 -12.05 9.93
N THR A 63 11.12 -12.58 9.61
CA THR A 63 12.41 -11.95 9.93
C THR A 63 12.53 -10.55 9.33
N ASP A 64 12.10 -10.40 8.07
CA ASP A 64 12.05 -9.12 7.37
C ASP A 64 10.64 -8.55 7.43
N ARG A 65 10.39 -7.64 8.38
CA ARG A 65 9.10 -6.94 8.50
C ARG A 65 9.10 -5.63 7.74
N LEU A 66 7.99 -5.33 7.08
CA LEU A 66 7.78 -4.06 6.37
C LEU A 66 8.01 -2.83 7.29
N GLY A 67 9.02 -2.02 6.96
CA GLY A 67 9.33 -0.77 7.66
C GLY A 67 8.46 0.42 7.24
N PRO A 68 8.58 1.57 7.92
CA PRO A 68 7.82 2.76 7.59
C PRO A 68 8.14 3.28 6.19
N THR A 69 7.11 3.76 5.47
CA THR A 69 7.20 4.14 4.05
C THR A 69 6.57 5.49 3.78
N LEU A 70 6.68 5.95 2.53
CA LEU A 70 6.16 7.24 2.07
C LEU A 70 4.64 7.37 2.21
N LEU A 71 3.90 6.25 2.23
CA LEU A 71 2.45 6.21 2.50
C LEU A 71 2.10 5.90 3.97
N GLY A 72 3.07 6.09 4.86
CA GLY A 72 3.03 5.63 6.24
C GLY A 72 2.07 6.41 7.14
N TRP A 73 1.82 7.70 6.87
CA TRP A 73 0.92 8.50 7.69
C TRP A 73 -0.55 8.22 7.34
N MET A 74 -0.87 8.08 6.05
CA MET A 74 -2.22 7.80 5.57
C MET A 74 -2.67 6.35 5.85
N SER A 75 -1.81 5.37 5.58
CA SER A 75 -2.15 3.94 5.74
C SER A 75 -1.73 3.35 7.10
N GLY A 76 -0.98 4.10 7.91
CA GLY A 76 -0.37 3.62 9.16
C GLY A 76 -1.38 3.20 10.23
N PHE A 77 -2.56 3.83 10.25
CA PHE A 77 -3.63 3.46 11.18
C PHE A 77 -4.11 2.02 10.97
N PHE A 78 -4.15 1.56 9.71
CA PHE A 78 -4.59 0.20 9.38
C PHE A 78 -3.49 -0.86 9.51
N LYS A 79 -2.27 -0.47 9.87
CA LYS A 79 -1.11 -1.36 10.03
C LYS A 79 -0.90 -1.77 11.50
N PRO A 80 -0.21 -2.89 11.75
CA PRO A 80 0.04 -3.38 13.11
C PRO A 80 0.80 -2.38 13.99
N THR A 81 0.64 -2.50 15.31
CA THR A 81 1.18 -1.55 16.31
C THR A 81 2.70 -1.41 16.28
N GLU A 82 3.43 -2.47 15.93
CA GLU A 82 4.89 -2.42 15.78
C GLU A 82 5.32 -1.47 14.63
N TYR A 83 4.56 -1.43 13.53
CA TYR A 83 4.80 -0.48 12.44
C TYR A 83 4.65 0.95 12.94
N GLN A 84 3.62 1.22 13.75
CA GLN A 84 3.36 2.54 14.33
C GLN A 84 4.52 2.96 15.24
N LYS A 85 5.02 2.06 16.10
CA LYS A 85 6.21 2.32 16.92
C LYS A 85 7.44 2.67 16.08
N LYS A 86 7.70 1.93 14.99
CA LYS A 86 8.81 2.23 14.07
C LYS A 86 8.61 3.57 13.37
N PHE A 87 7.38 3.89 12.99
CA PHE A 87 7.03 5.19 12.40
C PHE A 87 7.23 6.33 13.40
N ASP A 88 6.88 6.13 14.67
CA ASP A 88 7.01 7.12 15.72
C ASP A 88 8.46 7.40 16.13
N ASN A 89 9.33 6.41 15.98
CA ASN A 89 10.76 6.57 16.19
C ASN A 89 11.49 7.25 15.02
N LEU A 90 10.82 7.56 13.91
CA LEU A 90 11.44 8.28 12.79
C LEU A 90 11.79 9.73 13.15
N PRO A 91 12.86 10.31 12.55
CA PRO A 91 13.18 11.71 12.74
C PRO A 91 12.03 12.60 12.25
N VAL A 92 11.78 13.70 12.97
CA VAL A 92 10.68 14.64 12.69
C VAL A 92 10.70 15.16 11.25
N LYS A 93 11.90 15.33 10.66
CA LYS A 93 12.07 15.72 9.26
C LYS A 93 11.40 14.73 8.29
N TYR A 94 11.61 13.43 8.49
CA TYR A 94 11.01 12.39 7.65
C TYR A 94 9.50 12.30 7.86
N LYS A 95 9.02 12.40 9.11
CA LYS A 95 7.57 12.45 9.39
C LYS A 95 6.88 13.58 8.63
N LYS A 96 7.52 14.76 8.54
CA LYS A 96 6.99 15.90 7.78
C LYS A 96 6.94 15.65 6.29
N ILE A 97 7.98 15.03 5.72
CA ILE A 97 8.03 14.65 4.30
C ILE A 97 6.94 13.63 3.98
N VAL A 98 6.83 12.56 4.78
CA VAL A 98 5.79 11.53 4.62
C VAL A 98 4.40 12.15 4.68
N ARG A 99 4.14 13.01 5.68
CA ARG A 99 2.84 13.69 5.79
C ARG A 99 2.55 14.59 4.58
N ALA A 100 3.52 15.36 4.11
CA ALA A 100 3.34 16.23 2.95
C ALA A 100 3.04 15.42 1.68
N PHE A 101 3.78 14.34 1.47
CA PHE A 101 3.56 13.41 0.36
C PHE A 101 2.16 12.79 0.43
N ASP A 102 1.74 12.32 1.60
CA ASP A 102 0.42 11.71 1.80
C ASP A 102 -0.72 12.68 1.55
N ILE A 103 -0.59 13.94 2.00
CA ILE A 103 -1.59 14.98 1.73
C ILE A 103 -1.70 15.24 0.22
N VAL A 104 -0.58 15.37 -0.48
CA VAL A 104 -0.57 15.59 -1.94
C VAL A 104 -1.25 14.42 -2.66
N VAL A 105 -0.89 13.18 -2.31
CA VAL A 105 -1.51 11.98 -2.89
C VAL A 105 -3.02 11.95 -2.62
N LEU A 106 -3.45 12.26 -1.39
CA LEU A 106 -4.87 12.27 -1.03
C LEU A 106 -5.65 13.33 -1.82
N VAL A 107 -5.09 14.54 -1.97
CA VAL A 107 -5.70 15.61 -2.78
C VAL A 107 -5.85 15.17 -4.24
N VAL A 108 -4.80 14.56 -4.82
CA VAL A 108 -4.84 14.05 -6.20
C VAL A 108 -5.91 12.95 -6.36
N LEU A 109 -6.04 12.04 -5.40
CA LEU A 109 -7.04 10.98 -5.45
C LEU A 109 -8.47 11.50 -5.34
N VAL A 110 -8.71 12.46 -4.44
CA VAL A 110 -10.02 13.11 -4.30
C VAL A 110 -10.37 13.85 -5.58
N ALA A 111 -9.42 14.60 -6.16
CA ALA A 111 -9.63 15.26 -7.45
C ALA A 111 -9.93 14.24 -8.57
N ALA A 112 -9.17 13.14 -8.65
CA ALA A 112 -9.38 12.09 -9.64
C ALA A 112 -10.73 11.37 -9.47
N PHE A 113 -11.21 11.22 -8.24
CA PHE A 113 -12.53 10.67 -7.96
C PHE A 113 -13.66 11.62 -8.36
N ILE A 114 -13.50 12.92 -8.12
CA ILE A 114 -14.53 13.92 -8.34
C ILE A 114 -14.59 14.37 -9.82
N TYR A 115 -13.44 14.45 -10.50
CA TYR A 115 -13.31 14.98 -11.86
C TYR A 115 -14.29 14.40 -12.90
N PRO A 116 -14.54 13.07 -12.96
CA PRO A 116 -15.48 12.50 -13.92
C PRO A 116 -16.94 12.93 -13.72
N PHE A 117 -17.31 13.38 -12.51
CA PHE A 117 -18.66 13.87 -12.24
C PHE A 117 -18.92 15.26 -12.82
N TYR A 118 -17.86 16.06 -13.02
CA TYR A 118 -17.93 17.39 -13.63
C TYR A 118 -17.75 17.37 -15.16
N GLN A 119 -17.10 16.34 -15.70
CA GLN A 119 -16.95 16.11 -17.15
C GLN A 119 -18.21 15.51 -17.82
N LYS A 120 -19.40 15.69 -17.22
CA LYS A 120 -20.67 15.26 -17.83
C LYS A 120 -20.90 15.88 -19.20
#